data_AF-A0A8K0V6K1-F1
#
_entry.id   AF-A0A8K0V6K1-F1
#
_cell.length_a   1.000
_cell.length_b   1.000
_cell.length_c   1.000
_cell.angle_alpha   90.00
_cell.angle_beta   90.00
_cell.angle_gamma   90.00
#
_symmetry.space_group_name_H-M   'P 1'
#
loop_
_entity.id
_entity.type
_entity.pdbx_description
1 polymer ?
#
loop_
_entity_poly.entity_id
_entity_poly.type
_entity_poly.pdbx_seq_one_letter_code
_entity_poly.pdbx_strand_id
1 'polypeptide(L)'
;MAENRQPGTDNQPLPSDPPGRPGKWLKTVLVLSLALNLGVAGLVLGNHLKGRGEGPRPHSVRDLGFGFFGPALTEEDHHALRAAFVERAPDLREARAAMREDLTAVLAAIRAEPFDVDGFEAALSRSSARSMERRALGEALIRDHLAGLDAAARAQFAERLEDGLRRRAEAREKRREGRPDDEPAGQEDGPPSRP
;
A
#
# COMPACT_ATOMS: atom_id res chain seq x y z
N MET A 1 43.25 27.76 -77.90
CA MET A 1 42.64 26.74 -77.01
C MET A 1 42.33 27.41 -75.69
N ALA A 2 41.10 27.23 -75.23
CA ALA A 2 40.44 28.09 -74.26
C ALA A 2 40.89 27.83 -72.81
N GLU A 3 40.79 28.92 -72.05
CA GLU A 3 40.98 29.10 -70.63
C GLU A 3 39.93 28.31 -69.82
N ASN A 4 40.34 27.66 -68.73
CA ASN A 4 39.42 27.34 -67.65
C ASN A 4 40.11 27.46 -66.30
N ARG A 5 39.84 28.56 -65.62
CA ARG A 5 40.17 28.82 -64.22
C ARG A 5 38.85 28.73 -63.46
N GLN A 6 38.75 27.86 -62.45
CA GLN A 6 38.04 28.16 -61.20
C GLN A 6 38.51 27.23 -60.03
N PRO A 7 38.41 27.70 -58.77
CA PRO A 7 39.27 27.30 -57.64
C PRO A 7 38.51 26.68 -56.44
N GLY A 8 39.25 26.33 -55.37
CA GLY A 8 38.79 26.36 -53.97
C GLY A 8 37.98 25.15 -53.48
N THR A 9 38.59 24.25 -52.71
CA THR A 9 38.54 24.13 -51.22
C THR A 9 37.36 23.31 -50.70
N ASP A 10 37.61 22.68 -49.54
CA ASP A 10 36.62 22.20 -48.56
C ASP A 10 36.05 20.79 -48.73
N ASN A 11 36.89 19.81 -48.38
CA ASN A 11 36.40 18.54 -47.86
C ASN A 11 35.95 18.75 -46.40
N GLN A 12 34.78 19.37 -46.21
CA GLN A 12 34.12 19.49 -44.90
C GLN A 12 33.38 18.18 -44.56
N PRO A 13 33.37 17.75 -43.29
CA PRO A 13 32.64 16.57 -42.86
C PRO A 13 31.12 16.81 -42.92
N LEU A 14 30.38 15.74 -43.22
CA LEU A 14 28.91 15.72 -43.32
C LEU A 14 28.25 16.30 -42.05
N PRO A 15 27.11 17.01 -42.20
CA PRO A 15 26.41 17.64 -41.09
C PRO A 15 25.86 16.60 -40.10
N SER A 16 26.20 16.76 -38.84
CA SER A 16 25.55 16.12 -37.70
C SER A 16 24.21 16.79 -37.41
N ASP A 17 23.12 16.01 -37.38
CA ASP A 17 21.80 16.46 -36.96
C ASP A 17 21.85 17.11 -35.56
N PRO A 18 21.14 18.24 -35.33
CA PRO A 18 21.17 18.91 -34.04
C PRO A 18 20.41 18.09 -32.97
N PRO A 19 20.90 18.02 -31.71
CA PRO A 19 20.16 17.39 -30.63
C PRO A 19 18.87 18.18 -30.34
N GLY A 20 17.73 17.50 -30.48
CA GLY A 20 16.42 18.02 -30.13
C GLY A 20 16.38 18.49 -28.66
N ARG A 21 15.90 19.71 -28.46
CA ARG A 21 15.87 20.46 -27.18
C ARG A 21 15.38 19.62 -25.99
N PRO A 22 16.16 19.48 -24.89
CA PRO A 22 15.70 18.82 -23.67
C PRO A 22 14.90 19.80 -22.81
N GLY A 23 13.68 20.14 -23.22
CA GLY A 23 12.98 21.29 -22.63
C GLY A 23 11.76 20.97 -21.77
N LYS A 24 10.94 20.01 -22.21
CA LYS A 24 9.56 19.86 -21.69
C LYS A 24 9.29 18.48 -21.12
N TRP A 25 9.70 17.42 -21.81
CA TRP A 25 9.48 16.05 -21.36
C TRP A 25 10.24 15.73 -20.06
N LEU A 26 11.48 16.21 -19.96
CA LEU A 26 12.29 16.07 -18.74
C LEU A 26 11.68 16.82 -17.56
N LYS A 27 11.09 18.00 -17.79
CA LYS A 27 10.39 18.76 -16.74
C LYS A 27 9.12 18.04 -16.29
N THR A 28 8.35 17.45 -17.21
CA THR A 28 7.15 16.67 -16.88
C THR A 28 7.48 15.45 -16.03
N VAL A 29 8.50 14.66 -16.43
CA VAL A 29 8.94 13.50 -15.65
C VAL A 29 9.41 13.90 -14.26
N LEU A 30 10.12 15.03 -14.15
CA LEU A 30 10.64 15.51 -12.88
C LEU A 30 9.53 16.04 -11.95
N VAL A 31 8.54 16.76 -12.51
CA VAL A 31 7.35 17.20 -11.76
C VAL A 31 6.52 16.01 -11.30
N LEU A 32 6.35 14.99 -12.14
CA LEU A 32 5.60 13.79 -11.80
C LEU A 32 6.30 12.95 -10.72
N SER A 33 7.62 12.80 -10.82
CA SER A 33 8.44 12.15 -9.79
C SER A 33 8.39 12.92 -8.47
N LEU A 34 8.46 14.24 -8.52
CA LEU A 34 8.36 15.08 -7.33
C LEU A 34 6.97 14.99 -6.69
N ALA A 35 5.89 15.03 -7.49
CA ALA A 35 4.52 14.89 -7.00
C ALA A 35 4.27 13.52 -6.38
N LEU A 36 4.83 12.45 -6.95
CA LEU A 36 4.74 11.10 -6.39
C LEU A 36 5.50 11.00 -5.06
N ASN A 37 6.73 11.53 -5.00
CA ASN A 37 7.52 11.56 -3.76
C ASN A 37 6.81 12.38 -2.66
N LEU A 38 6.22 13.53 -3.01
CA LEU A 38 5.45 14.36 -2.09
C LEU A 38 4.11 13.71 -1.70
N GLY A 39 3.48 12.94 -2.59
CA GLY A 39 2.27 12.16 -2.29
C GLY A 39 2.56 11.05 -1.28
N VAL A 40 3.66 10.32 -1.47
CA VAL A 40 4.11 9.29 -0.52
C VAL A 40 4.53 9.92 0.82
N ALA A 41 5.31 11.00 0.78
CA ALA A 41 5.70 11.74 1.99
C ALA A 41 4.48 12.31 2.72
N GLY A 42 3.52 12.86 1.99
CA GLY A 42 2.25 13.37 2.52
C GLY A 42 1.37 12.28 3.12
N LEU A 43 1.35 11.08 2.54
CA LEU A 43 0.64 9.92 3.10
C LEU A 43 1.29 9.48 4.44
N VAL A 44 2.62 9.39 4.49
CA VAL A 44 3.36 8.97 5.68
C VAL A 44 3.27 10.03 6.79
N LEU A 45 3.49 11.30 6.45
CA LEU A 45 3.46 12.42 7.39
C LEU A 45 2.04 12.74 7.83
N GLY A 46 1.07 12.66 6.91
CA GLY A 46 -0.35 12.81 7.19
C GLY A 46 -0.85 11.74 8.16
N ASN A 47 -0.39 10.50 8.02
CA ASN A 47 -0.75 9.42 8.95
C ASN A 47 -0.05 9.56 10.32
N HIS A 48 1.09 10.24 10.40
CA HIS A 48 1.81 10.51 11.66
C HIS A 48 1.23 11.71 12.42
N LEU A 49 0.82 12.77 11.72
CA LEU A 49 0.20 13.97 12.31
C LEU A 49 -1.28 13.77 12.69
N LYS A 50 -1.97 12.83 12.03
CA LYS A 50 -3.39 12.49 12.30
C LYS A 50 -3.58 11.55 13.51
N GLY A 51 -2.57 11.43 14.37
CA GLY A 51 -2.65 10.69 15.64
C GLY A 51 -3.36 11.42 16.79
N ARG A 52 -4.00 12.59 16.56
CA ARG A 52 -4.58 13.43 17.62
C ARG A 52 -6.04 13.90 17.42
N GLY A 53 -6.74 13.48 16.37
CA GLY A 53 -8.13 13.86 16.16
C GLY A 53 -8.95 12.68 15.62
N GLU A 54 -10.18 12.51 16.12
CA GLU A 54 -11.07 11.40 15.82
C GLU A 54 -11.09 11.02 14.33
N GLY A 55 -10.45 9.90 14.04
CA GLY A 55 -10.46 9.20 12.75
C GLY A 55 -10.30 7.71 13.03
N PRO A 56 -10.61 6.83 12.05
CA PRO A 56 -10.62 5.38 12.26
C PRO A 56 -9.29 4.94 12.89
N ARG A 57 -9.36 4.36 14.09
CA ARG A 57 -8.20 3.98 14.92
C ARG A 57 -7.12 3.32 14.06
N PRO A 58 -5.84 3.66 14.26
CA PRO A 58 -4.75 3.26 13.39
C PRO A 58 -4.73 1.74 13.22
N HIS A 59 -4.50 1.31 11.98
CA HIS A 59 -4.44 -0.08 11.53
C HIS A 59 -3.44 -0.96 12.32
N SER A 60 -2.63 -0.35 13.19
CA SER A 60 -1.58 -0.99 13.98
C SER A 60 -2.04 -2.04 14.98
N VAL A 61 -3.30 -2.06 15.41
CA VAL A 61 -3.82 -3.09 16.35
C VAL A 61 -4.62 -4.17 15.63
N ARG A 62 -5.29 -3.80 14.54
CA ARG A 62 -6.03 -4.75 13.69
C ARG A 62 -5.07 -5.64 12.90
N ASP A 63 -3.88 -5.13 12.59
CA ASP A 63 -2.84 -5.85 11.86
C ASP A 63 -2.03 -6.81 12.74
N LEU A 64 -2.16 -6.82 14.07
CA LEU A 64 -1.44 -7.74 14.97
C LEU A 64 -1.98 -9.18 14.93
N GLY A 65 -2.82 -9.53 13.97
CA GLY A 65 -3.40 -10.87 13.86
C GLY A 65 -4.63 -11.11 14.75
N PHE A 66 -5.02 -10.14 15.58
CA PHE A 66 -6.22 -10.26 16.44
C PHE A 66 -7.55 -10.21 15.67
N GLY A 67 -7.51 -9.97 14.36
CA GLY A 67 -8.62 -10.24 13.44
C GLY A 67 -9.96 -9.62 13.87
N PHE A 68 -10.98 -10.46 13.99
CA PHE A 68 -12.34 -10.04 14.35
C PHE A 68 -12.54 -9.81 15.86
N PHE A 69 -11.58 -10.19 16.70
CA PHE A 69 -11.64 -10.05 18.16
C PHE A 69 -11.31 -8.63 18.64
N GLY A 70 -10.63 -7.83 17.80
CA GLY A 70 -10.20 -6.46 18.14
C GLY A 70 -11.28 -5.55 18.76
N PRO A 71 -12.54 -5.56 18.28
CA PRO A 71 -13.61 -4.75 18.86
C PRO A 71 -14.13 -5.21 20.24
N ALA A 72 -13.85 -6.45 20.65
CA ALA A 72 -14.31 -7.04 21.92
C ALA A 72 -13.34 -6.80 23.09
N LEU A 73 -12.08 -6.54 22.75
CA LEU A 73 -11.00 -6.31 23.69
C LEU A 73 -11.16 -4.95 24.36
N THR A 74 -11.07 -4.94 25.69
CA THR A 74 -10.93 -3.69 26.46
C THR A 74 -9.55 -3.07 26.21
N GLU A 75 -9.36 -1.81 26.57
CA GLU A 75 -8.04 -1.16 26.46
C GLU A 75 -6.97 -1.89 27.30
N GLU A 76 -7.36 -2.48 28.43
CA GLU A 76 -6.47 -3.30 29.26
C GLU A 76 -6.11 -4.62 28.58
N ASP A 77 -7.10 -5.32 27.99
CA ASP A 77 -6.85 -6.55 27.22
C ASP A 77 -5.94 -6.27 26.01
N HIS A 78 -6.15 -5.14 25.33
CA HIS A 78 -5.29 -4.69 24.23
C HIS A 78 -3.86 -4.47 24.68
N HIS A 79 -3.66 -3.83 25.83
CA HIS A 79 -2.32 -3.62 26.39
C HIS A 79 -1.64 -4.94 26.74
N ALA A 80 -2.36 -5.85 27.41
CA ALA A 80 -1.83 -7.16 27.81
C ALA A 80 -1.47 -8.03 26.58
N LEU A 81 -2.36 -8.13 25.60
CA LEU A 81 -2.10 -8.89 24.37
C LEU A 81 -0.99 -8.27 23.54
N ARG A 82 -0.90 -6.94 23.49
CA ARG A 82 0.21 -6.26 22.79
C ARG A 82 1.54 -6.54 23.47
N ALA A 83 1.62 -6.46 24.80
CA ALA A 83 2.83 -6.78 25.55
C ALA A 83 3.26 -8.23 25.30
N ALA A 84 2.33 -9.17 25.39
CA ALA A 84 2.57 -10.59 25.13
C ALA A 84 2.96 -10.87 23.67
N PHE A 85 2.45 -10.09 22.71
CA PHE A 85 2.87 -10.15 21.31
C PHE A 85 4.31 -9.66 21.15
N VAL A 86 4.67 -8.52 21.75
CA VAL A 86 6.03 -7.97 21.65
C VAL A 86 7.07 -8.89 22.30
N GLU A 87 6.70 -9.57 23.39
CA GLU A 87 7.57 -10.53 24.07
C GLU A 87 7.86 -11.77 23.22
N ARG A 88 6.86 -12.27 22.47
CA ARG A 88 6.97 -13.51 21.68
C ARG A 88 7.32 -13.30 20.21
N ALA A 89 7.08 -12.10 19.67
CA ALA A 89 7.39 -11.78 18.28
C ALA A 89 8.90 -11.55 18.10
N PRO A 90 9.43 -11.78 16.88
CA PRO A 90 10.76 -11.30 16.51
C PRO A 90 10.90 -9.80 16.79
N ASP A 91 12.13 -9.31 16.98
CA ASP A 91 12.37 -7.88 17.25
C ASP A 91 11.58 -7.04 16.24
N LEU A 92 10.72 -6.15 16.75
CA LEU A 92 9.92 -5.26 15.93
C LEU A 92 10.77 -4.44 14.95
N ARG A 93 12.05 -4.20 15.24
CA ARG A 93 13.00 -3.56 14.34
C ARG A 93 13.36 -4.47 13.18
N GLU A 94 13.70 -5.73 13.45
CA GLU A 94 14.00 -6.74 12.42
C GLU A 94 12.78 -6.99 11.53
N ALA A 95 11.59 -7.12 12.09
CA ALA A 95 10.36 -7.29 11.34
C ALA A 95 10.09 -6.12 10.36
N ARG A 96 10.35 -4.88 10.79
CA ARG A 96 10.24 -3.70 9.92
C ARG A 96 11.33 -3.68 8.84
N ALA A 97 12.55 -4.10 9.17
CA ALA A 97 13.63 -4.20 8.19
C ALA A 97 13.29 -5.23 7.10
N ALA A 98 12.84 -6.42 7.48
CA ALA A 98 12.42 -7.47 6.56
C ALA A 98 11.25 -7.05 5.65
N MET A 99 10.27 -6.31 6.19
CA MET A 99 9.17 -5.75 5.39
C MET A 99 9.67 -4.76 4.33
N ARG A 100 10.63 -3.90 4.69
CA ARG A 100 11.24 -2.94 3.76
C ARG A 100 12.05 -3.67 2.68
N GLU A 101 12.79 -4.69 3.08
CA GLU A 101 13.59 -5.51 2.16
C GLU A 101 12.72 -6.19 1.10
N ASP A 102 11.61 -6.82 1.51
CA ASP A 102 10.69 -7.45 0.55
C ASP A 102 10.05 -6.44 -0.39
N LEU A 103 9.66 -5.25 0.10
CA LEU A 103 9.15 -4.20 -0.78
C LEU A 103 10.22 -3.73 -1.77
N THR A 104 11.46 -3.58 -1.32
CA THR A 104 12.59 -3.23 -2.20
C THR A 104 12.82 -4.31 -3.25
N ALA A 105 12.75 -5.60 -2.87
CA ALA A 105 12.90 -6.72 -3.79
C ALA A 105 11.77 -6.76 -4.85
N VAL A 106 10.51 -6.56 -4.43
CA VAL A 106 9.37 -6.44 -5.36
C VAL A 106 9.59 -5.30 -6.36
N LEU A 107 10.00 -4.12 -5.87
CA LEU A 107 10.25 -2.97 -6.74
C LEU A 107 11.41 -3.18 -7.70
N ALA A 108 12.47 -3.88 -7.28
CA ALA A 108 13.60 -4.22 -8.13
C ALA A 108 13.16 -5.20 -9.24
N ALA A 109 12.42 -6.25 -8.87
CA ALA A 109 11.95 -7.25 -9.81
C ALA A 109 11.04 -6.66 -10.91
N ILE A 110 10.12 -5.76 -10.54
CA ILE A 110 9.23 -5.06 -11.48
C ILE A 110 10.01 -4.15 -12.45
N ARG A 111 11.15 -3.59 -12.02
CA ARG A 111 11.96 -2.65 -12.82
C ARG A 111 13.01 -3.36 -13.69
N ALA A 112 13.24 -4.66 -13.47
CA ALA A 112 14.20 -5.42 -14.26
C ALA A 112 13.71 -5.55 -15.71
N GLU A 113 14.66 -5.50 -16.65
CA GLU A 113 14.42 -5.79 -18.06
C GLU A 113 15.41 -6.90 -18.48
N PRO A 114 14.93 -8.13 -18.73
CA PRO A 114 13.53 -8.57 -18.66
C PRO A 114 12.97 -8.61 -17.23
N PHE A 115 11.64 -8.60 -17.11
CA PHE A 115 10.93 -8.75 -15.84
C PHE A 115 11.42 -9.99 -15.07
N ASP A 116 11.82 -9.79 -13.81
CA ASP A 116 12.28 -10.86 -12.93
C ASP A 116 11.09 -11.50 -12.19
N VAL A 117 10.47 -12.48 -12.84
CA VAL A 117 9.32 -13.23 -12.30
C VAL A 117 9.71 -13.95 -11.01
N ASP A 118 10.85 -14.63 -10.99
CA ASP A 118 11.28 -15.46 -9.87
C ASP A 118 11.58 -14.60 -8.63
N GLY A 119 12.25 -13.46 -8.80
CA GLY A 119 12.52 -12.51 -7.73
C GLY A 119 11.25 -11.88 -7.17
N PHE A 120 10.26 -11.59 -8.02
CA PHE A 120 8.96 -11.09 -7.61
C PHE A 120 8.20 -12.13 -6.77
N GLU A 121 8.08 -13.36 -7.25
CA GLU A 121 7.40 -14.45 -6.54
C GLU A 121 8.06 -14.76 -5.20
N ALA A 122 9.39 -14.81 -5.16
CA ALA A 122 10.14 -15.05 -3.93
C ALA A 122 9.86 -13.95 -2.88
N ALA A 123 9.83 -12.68 -3.28
CA ALA A 123 9.56 -11.58 -2.36
C ALA A 123 8.13 -11.60 -1.82
N LEU A 124 7.13 -11.93 -2.65
CA LEU A 124 5.75 -12.11 -2.20
C LEU A 124 5.60 -13.30 -1.25
N SER A 125 6.24 -14.43 -1.55
CA SER A 125 6.21 -15.63 -0.71
C SER A 125 6.74 -15.34 0.70
N ARG A 126 7.89 -14.66 0.81
CA ARG A 126 8.46 -14.27 2.11
C ARG A 126 7.53 -13.36 2.91
N SER A 127 6.92 -12.37 2.26
CA SER A 127 5.95 -11.46 2.89
C SER A 127 4.70 -12.21 3.38
N SER A 128 4.21 -13.15 2.57
CA SER A 128 3.06 -14.02 2.91
C SER A 128 3.37 -14.90 4.12
N ALA A 129 4.51 -15.60 4.11
CA ALA A 129 4.93 -16.49 5.19
C ALA A 129 4.99 -15.75 6.54
N ARG A 130 5.64 -14.58 6.60
CA ARG A 130 5.70 -13.77 7.83
C ARG A 130 4.32 -13.27 8.26
N SER A 131 3.44 -12.97 7.32
CA SER A 131 2.06 -12.56 7.64
C SER A 131 1.28 -13.72 8.27
N MET A 132 1.46 -14.95 7.77
CA MET A 132 0.86 -16.16 8.35
C MET A 132 1.39 -16.45 9.75
N GLU A 133 2.70 -16.33 9.98
CA GLU A 133 3.31 -16.52 11.30
C GLU A 133 2.77 -15.52 12.32
N ARG A 134 2.70 -14.24 11.97
CA ARG A 134 2.14 -13.19 12.84
C ARG A 134 0.66 -13.44 13.16
N ARG A 135 -0.10 -13.94 12.17
CA ARG A 135 -1.50 -14.32 12.38
C ARG A 135 -1.62 -15.49 13.36
N ALA A 136 -0.83 -16.55 13.16
CA ALA A 136 -0.82 -17.71 14.05
C ALA A 136 -0.45 -17.33 15.49
N LEU A 137 0.52 -16.43 15.67
CA LEU A 137 0.86 -15.89 16.99
C LEU A 137 -0.30 -15.12 17.63
N GLY A 138 -0.97 -14.25 16.87
CA GLY A 138 -2.14 -13.52 17.35
C GLY A 138 -3.29 -14.44 17.79
N GLU A 139 -3.56 -15.50 17.01
CA GLU A 139 -4.55 -16.54 17.32
C GLU A 139 -4.19 -17.35 18.58
N ALA A 140 -2.90 -17.67 18.76
CA ALA A 140 -2.44 -18.34 19.98
C ALA A 140 -2.61 -17.44 21.22
N LEU A 141 -2.22 -16.17 21.13
CA LEU A 141 -2.31 -15.22 22.24
C LEU A 141 -3.74 -14.96 22.69
N ILE A 142 -4.68 -14.78 21.74
CA ILE A 142 -6.08 -14.56 22.12
C ILE A 142 -6.69 -15.80 22.78
N ARG A 143 -6.34 -17.00 22.29
CA ARG A 143 -6.76 -18.26 22.90
C ARG A 143 -6.24 -18.36 24.33
N ASP A 144 -4.96 -18.10 24.54
CA ASP A 144 -4.32 -18.22 25.86
C ASP A 144 -4.89 -17.17 26.84
N HIS A 145 -5.17 -15.96 26.37
CA HIS A 145 -5.86 -14.93 27.16
C HIS A 145 -7.26 -15.38 27.59
N LEU A 146 -8.09 -15.87 26.65
CA LEU A 146 -9.43 -16.36 26.97
C LEU A 146 -9.43 -17.57 27.90
N ALA A 147 -8.43 -18.45 27.78
CA ALA A 147 -8.25 -19.58 28.68
C ALA A 147 -7.90 -19.15 30.12
N GLY A 148 -7.24 -18.00 30.29
CA GLY A 148 -6.92 -17.42 31.60
C GLY A 148 -8.08 -16.66 32.27
N LEU A 149 -9.12 -16.31 31.53
CA LEU A 149 -10.31 -15.65 32.08
C LEU A 149 -11.22 -16.65 32.81
N ASP A 150 -11.97 -16.17 33.80
CA ASP A 150 -13.07 -16.94 34.39
C ASP A 150 -14.30 -16.98 33.46
N ALA A 151 -15.32 -17.73 33.86
CA ALA A 151 -16.54 -17.90 33.05
C ALA A 151 -17.32 -16.59 32.87
N ALA A 152 -17.37 -15.72 33.89
CA ALA A 152 -18.10 -14.46 33.83
C ALA A 152 -17.38 -13.45 32.92
N ALA A 153 -16.07 -13.36 33.03
CA ALA A 153 -15.23 -12.52 32.18
C ALA A 153 -15.29 -12.95 30.71
N ARG A 154 -15.30 -14.26 30.42
CA ARG A 154 -15.53 -14.76 29.05
C ARG A 154 -16.91 -14.42 28.50
N ALA A 155 -17.96 -14.49 29.33
CA ALA A 155 -19.31 -14.12 28.90
C ALA A 155 -19.39 -12.62 28.52
N GLN A 156 -18.83 -11.74 29.35
CA GLN A 156 -18.74 -10.31 29.04
C GLN A 156 -17.91 -10.04 27.78
N PHE A 157 -16.84 -10.81 27.55
CA PHE A 157 -16.05 -10.72 26.32
C PHE A 157 -16.90 -11.05 25.09
N ALA A 158 -17.71 -12.11 25.16
CA ALA A 158 -18.60 -12.52 24.07
C ALA A 158 -19.66 -11.44 23.75
N GLU A 159 -20.29 -10.85 24.78
CA GLU A 159 -21.26 -9.77 24.59
C GLU A 159 -20.64 -8.56 23.86
N ARG A 160 -19.44 -8.13 24.30
CA ARG A 160 -18.72 -7.04 23.64
C ARG A 160 -18.36 -7.36 22.19
N LEU A 161 -18.05 -8.63 21.91
CA LEU A 161 -17.75 -9.11 20.56
C LEU A 161 -18.96 -9.02 19.64
N GLU A 162 -20.11 -9.54 20.09
CA GLU A 162 -21.37 -9.49 19.34
C GLU A 162 -21.77 -8.04 19.03
N ASP A 163 -21.70 -7.18 20.05
CA ASP A 163 -21.93 -5.75 19.93
C ASP A 163 -21.00 -5.08 18.91
N GLY A 164 -19.71 -5.42 18.95
CA GLY A 164 -18.72 -4.91 18.01
C GLY A 164 -18.99 -5.34 16.57
N LEU A 165 -19.43 -6.59 16.36
CA LEU A 165 -19.80 -7.11 15.04
C LEU A 165 -21.07 -6.45 14.50
N ARG A 166 -22.09 -6.27 15.34
CA ARG A 166 -23.34 -5.57 14.98
C ARG A 166 -23.06 -4.14 14.53
N ARG A 167 -22.34 -3.35 15.33
CA ARG A 167 -21.95 -1.97 14.97
C ARG A 167 -21.18 -1.90 13.65
N ARG A 168 -20.33 -2.89 13.36
CA ARG A 168 -19.58 -2.95 12.09
C ARG A 168 -20.49 -3.24 10.90
N ALA A 169 -21.50 -4.10 11.07
CA ALA A 169 -22.49 -4.38 10.04
C ALA A 169 -23.31 -3.13 9.71
N GLU A 170 -23.85 -2.45 10.72
CA GLU A 170 -24.61 -1.19 10.57
C GLU A 170 -23.76 -0.09 9.89
N ALA A 171 -22.50 0.05 10.27
CA ALA A 171 -21.60 1.03 9.65
C ALA A 171 -21.32 0.73 8.16
N ARG A 172 -21.34 -0.54 7.75
CA ARG A 172 -21.21 -0.93 6.34
C ARG A 172 -22.47 -0.62 5.55
N GLU A 173 -23.63 -0.86 6.13
CA GLU A 173 -24.93 -0.55 5.54
C GLU A 173 -25.10 0.94 5.30
N LYS A 174 -24.83 1.78 6.32
CA LYS A 174 -24.87 3.25 6.19
C LYS A 174 -23.94 3.78 5.10
N ARG A 175 -22.77 3.15 4.90
CA ARG A 175 -21.85 3.52 3.81
C ARG A 175 -22.38 3.14 2.43
N ARG A 176 -23.18 2.09 2.33
CA ARG A 176 -23.82 1.67 1.09
C ARG A 176 -24.99 2.58 0.74
N GLU A 177 -25.76 3.01 1.73
CA GLU A 177 -26.91 3.90 1.57
C GLU A 177 -26.52 5.37 1.38
N GLY A 178 -25.41 5.82 1.98
CA GLY A 178 -24.84 7.14 1.76
C GLY A 178 -24.03 7.28 0.48
N ARG A 179 -23.97 6.23 -0.36
CA ARG A 179 -23.44 6.36 -1.73
C ARG A 179 -24.61 6.90 -2.57
N PRO A 180 -24.56 8.15 -3.07
CA PRO A 180 -25.58 8.59 -4.02
C PRO A 180 -25.63 7.54 -5.12
N ASP A 181 -26.84 7.09 -5.45
CA ASP A 181 -27.06 6.19 -6.57
C ASP A 181 -26.30 6.78 -7.75
N ASP A 182 -25.25 6.10 -8.21
CA ASP A 182 -24.58 6.45 -9.43
C ASP A 182 -25.67 6.53 -10.50
N GLU A 183 -25.81 7.74 -11.04
CA GLU A 183 -26.51 8.11 -12.26
C GLU A 183 -26.57 6.89 -13.20
N PRO A 184 -27.76 6.48 -13.68
CA PRO A 184 -27.83 5.36 -14.63
C PRO A 184 -26.88 5.68 -15.77
N ALA A 185 -25.91 4.78 -15.97
CA ALA A 185 -24.91 4.87 -17.04
C ALA A 185 -25.59 5.41 -18.29
N GLY A 186 -25.08 6.56 -18.75
CA GLY A 186 -25.65 7.29 -19.87
C GLY A 186 -26.04 6.34 -20.98
N GLN A 187 -27.29 6.51 -21.44
CA GLN A 187 -27.78 6.02 -22.71
C GLN A 187 -26.63 6.07 -23.72
N GLU A 188 -26.13 4.91 -24.14
CA GLU A 188 -25.24 4.82 -25.28
C GLU A 188 -26.05 5.26 -26.50
N ASP A 189 -25.97 6.54 -26.82
CA ASP A 189 -26.25 7.05 -28.16
C ASP A 189 -25.26 6.36 -29.10
N GLY A 190 -25.69 5.23 -29.64
CA GLY A 190 -24.99 4.55 -30.72
C GLY A 190 -24.72 5.54 -31.86
N PRO A 191 -23.55 5.46 -32.51
CA PRO A 191 -23.18 6.43 -33.54
C PRO A 191 -24.23 6.40 -34.67
N PRO A 192 -24.61 7.57 -35.23
CA PRO A 192 -25.61 7.60 -36.30
C PRO A 192 -25.09 6.82 -37.50
N SER A 193 -25.85 5.81 -37.90
CA SER A 193 -25.68 5.12 -39.18
C SER A 193 -25.66 6.16 -40.29
N ARG A 194 -24.52 6.27 -40.97
CA ARG A 194 -24.40 7.04 -42.22
C ARG A 194 -25.07 6.28 -43.37
N PRO A 195 -25.65 7.01 -44.35
CA PRO A 195 -26.52 6.46 -45.38
C PRO A 195 -25.83 5.50 -46.34
#